data_AF-A0A842XFR5-F1
#
_entry.id   AF-A0A842XFR5-F1
#
_cell.length_a   1.000
_cell.length_b   1.000
_cell.length_c   1.000
_cell.angle_alpha   90.00
_cell.angle_beta   90.00
_cell.angle_gamma   90.00
#
_symmetry.space_group_name_H-M   'P 1'
#
loop_
_entity.id
_entity.type
_entity.pdbx_description
1 polymer ?
#
loop_
_entity_poly.entity_id
_entity_poly.type
_entity_poly.pdbx_seq_one_letter_code
_entity_poly.pdbx_strand_id
1 'polypeptide(L)'
;MERLGYVRKGRYEEVVRERDSLRRSIAELEDKINVLEADKNRLKKRVEFLKMAVPAITKIRNIGPRTAQRLEERGIKNIIDLIEASPEKITEATGLPKERALKLIKKATNLIKKQA
;
A
#
# COMPACT_ATOMS: atom_id res chain seq x y z
N MET A 1 -58.98 9.73 -34.44
CA MET A 1 -57.50 9.86 -34.47
C MET A 1 -56.85 10.02 -33.08
N GLU A 2 -57.61 10.23 -32.00
CA GLU A 2 -57.04 10.60 -30.68
C GLU A 2 -56.29 9.49 -29.93
N ARG A 3 -56.73 8.22 -30.02
CA ARG A 3 -56.11 7.11 -29.26
C ARG A 3 -54.63 6.87 -29.57
N LEU A 4 -54.18 7.15 -30.79
CA LEU A 4 -52.77 6.96 -31.20
C LEU A 4 -51.82 7.98 -30.54
N GLY A 5 -52.30 9.20 -30.24
CA GLY A 5 -51.52 10.24 -29.57
C GLY A 5 -51.28 9.94 -28.09
N TYR A 6 -52.31 9.47 -27.37
CA TYR A 6 -52.20 9.08 -25.96
C TYR A 6 -51.28 7.88 -25.73
N VAL A 7 -51.33 6.87 -26.61
CA VAL A 7 -50.46 5.67 -26.52
C VAL A 7 -48.99 6.03 -26.75
N ARG A 8 -48.68 6.99 -27.65
CA ARG A 8 -47.31 7.51 -27.84
C ARG A 8 -46.83 8.33 -26.64
N LYS A 9 -47.71 9.12 -26.03
CA LYS A 9 -47.39 9.92 -24.84
C LYS A 9 -47.06 9.04 -23.63
N GLY A 10 -47.85 7.98 -23.39
CA GLY A 10 -47.60 7.03 -22.29
C GLY A 10 -46.25 6.30 -22.41
N ARG A 11 -45.90 5.81 -23.61
CA ARG A 11 -44.58 5.19 -23.85
C ARG A 11 -43.44 6.19 -23.69
N TYR A 12 -43.63 7.44 -24.12
CA TYR A 12 -42.64 8.49 -23.93
C TYR A 12 -42.42 8.80 -22.43
N GLU A 13 -43.50 8.88 -21.65
CA GLU A 13 -43.42 9.12 -20.20
C GLU A 13 -42.74 7.97 -19.44
N GLU A 14 -42.93 6.73 -19.88
CA GLU A 14 -42.25 5.54 -19.34
C GLU A 14 -40.75 5.57 -19.63
N VAL A 15 -40.37 5.81 -20.89
CA VAL A 15 -38.95 5.95 -21.30
C VAL A 15 -38.26 7.10 -20.55
N VAL A 16 -38.97 8.21 -20.33
CA VAL A 16 -38.44 9.34 -19.55
C VAL A 16 -38.20 8.96 -18.09
N ARG A 17 -39.14 8.23 -17.46
CA ARG A 17 -38.97 7.74 -16.08
C ARG A 17 -37.81 6.76 -15.96
N GLU A 18 -37.68 5.83 -16.89
CA GLU A 18 -36.58 4.88 -16.92
C GLU A 18 -35.24 5.59 -17.10
N ARG A 19 -35.13 6.54 -18.05
CA ARG A 19 -33.95 7.38 -18.23
C ARG A 19 -33.56 8.11 -16.96
N ASP A 20 -34.53 8.70 -16.24
CA ASP A 20 -34.27 9.46 -15.02
C ASP A 20 -33.92 8.56 -13.84
N SER A 21 -34.43 7.32 -13.82
CA SER A 21 -33.98 6.28 -12.90
C SER A 21 -32.53 5.89 -13.19
N LEU A 22 -32.20 5.60 -14.45
CA LEU A 22 -30.85 5.23 -14.87
C LEU A 22 -29.84 6.36 -14.59
N ARG A 23 -30.21 7.61 -14.83
CA ARG A 23 -29.37 8.77 -14.51
C ARG A 23 -29.03 8.85 -13.02
N ARG A 24 -30.00 8.59 -12.14
CA ARG A 24 -29.75 8.55 -10.69
C ARG A 24 -28.82 7.40 -10.32
N SER A 25 -29.05 6.22 -10.88
CA SER A 25 -28.16 5.07 -10.64
C SER A 25 -26.74 5.30 -11.16
N ILE A 26 -26.57 5.98 -12.30
CA ILE A 26 -25.25 6.36 -12.83
C ILE A 26 -24.55 7.30 -11.85
N ALA A 27 -25.22 8.35 -11.38
CA ALA A 27 -24.63 9.30 -10.42
C ALA A 27 -24.18 8.58 -9.12
N GLU A 28 -25.01 7.68 -8.58
CA GLU A 28 -24.64 6.90 -7.40
C GLU A 28 -23.44 5.96 -7.64
N LEU A 29 -23.32 5.40 -8.84
CA LEU A 29 -22.17 4.56 -9.21
C LEU A 29 -20.90 5.39 -9.39
N GLU A 30 -21.00 6.58 -9.99
CA GLU A 30 -19.89 7.52 -10.13
C GLU A 30 -19.34 7.93 -8.76
N ASP A 31 -20.20 8.26 -7.80
CA ASP A 31 -19.79 8.57 -6.43
C ASP A 31 -19.07 7.39 -5.74
N LYS A 32 -19.59 6.17 -5.91
CA LYS A 32 -18.95 4.96 -5.38
C LYS A 32 -17.57 4.72 -6.01
N ILE A 33 -17.43 4.92 -7.32
CA ILE A 33 -16.16 4.79 -8.03
C ILE A 33 -15.15 5.80 -7.45
N ASN A 34 -15.54 7.05 -7.28
CA ASN A 34 -14.67 8.10 -6.73
C ASN A 34 -14.13 7.72 -5.33
N VAL A 35 -14.99 7.19 -4.46
CA VAL A 35 -14.58 6.70 -3.13
C VAL A 35 -13.60 5.53 -3.24
N LEU A 36 -13.90 4.54 -4.08
CA LEU A 36 -13.05 3.36 -4.28
C LEU A 36 -11.68 3.73 -4.87
N GLU A 37 -11.62 4.71 -5.77
CA GLU A 37 -10.36 5.22 -6.32
C GLU A 37 -9.50 5.91 -5.26
N ALA A 38 -10.11 6.68 -4.37
CA ALA A 38 -9.40 7.29 -3.25
C ALA A 38 -8.80 6.22 -2.31
N ASP A 39 -9.58 5.18 -1.98
CA ASP A 39 -9.11 4.08 -1.14
C ASP A 39 -8.05 3.23 -1.82
N LYS A 40 -8.18 2.95 -3.12
CA LYS A 40 -7.15 2.30 -3.93
C LYS A 40 -5.83 3.07 -3.87
N ASN A 41 -5.88 4.39 -3.99
CA ASN A 41 -4.68 5.24 -3.91
C ASN A 41 -4.04 5.20 -2.52
N ARG A 42 -4.83 5.21 -1.44
CA ARG A 42 -4.33 5.04 -0.07
C ARG A 42 -3.66 3.68 0.13
N LEU A 43 -4.32 2.61 -0.32
CA LEU A 43 -3.78 1.25 -0.24
C LEU A 43 -2.50 1.09 -1.07
N LYS A 44 -2.44 1.67 -2.28
CA LYS A 44 -1.25 1.64 -3.13
C LYS A 44 -0.04 2.27 -2.42
N LYS A 45 -0.21 3.45 -1.81
CA LYS A 45 0.85 4.10 -1.02
C LYS A 45 1.29 3.23 0.15
N ARG A 46 0.35 2.59 0.85
CA ARG A 46 0.65 1.69 1.98
C ARG A 46 1.37 0.43 1.54
N VAL A 47 1.02 -0.14 0.37
CA VAL A 47 1.73 -1.26 -0.23
C VAL A 47 3.13 -0.86 -0.68
N GLU A 48 3.32 0.32 -1.26
CA GLU A 48 4.65 0.83 -1.61
C GLU A 48 5.52 1.02 -0.36
N PHE A 49 4.97 1.64 0.69
CA PHE A 49 5.63 1.74 1.98
C PHE A 49 5.99 0.36 2.55
N LEU A 50 5.06 -0.60 2.54
CA LEU A 50 5.32 -1.97 2.99
C LEU A 50 6.34 -2.69 2.12
N LYS A 51 6.36 -2.49 0.80
CA LYS A 51 7.41 -3.04 -0.08
C LYS A 51 8.79 -2.48 0.28
N MET A 52 8.86 -1.20 0.65
CA MET A 52 10.09 -0.56 1.16
C MET A 52 10.42 -0.98 2.60
N ALA A 53 9.43 -1.43 3.36
CA ALA A 53 9.57 -2.05 4.67
C ALA A 53 9.69 -3.59 4.60
N VAL A 54 9.74 -4.21 3.42
CA VAL A 54 9.95 -5.66 3.22
C VAL A 54 11.18 -5.98 2.32
N PRO A 55 12.20 -5.11 2.13
CA PRO A 55 13.46 -5.65 1.65
C PRO A 55 14.00 -6.59 2.72
N ALA A 56 14.20 -7.84 2.34
CA ALA A 56 14.92 -8.79 3.18
C ALA A 56 16.23 -8.14 3.62
N ILE A 57 16.50 -8.18 4.94
CA ILE A 57 17.70 -7.59 5.53
C ILE A 57 18.97 -8.18 4.88
N THR A 58 18.86 -9.38 4.31
CA THR A 58 19.89 -10.04 3.49
C THR A 58 20.34 -9.24 2.25
N LYS A 59 19.56 -8.26 1.77
CA LYS A 59 20.00 -7.33 0.72
C LYS A 59 21.13 -6.38 1.18
N ILE A 60 21.31 -6.22 2.49
CA ILE A 60 22.41 -5.44 3.04
C ILE A 60 23.70 -6.26 2.92
N ARG A 61 24.68 -5.73 2.18
CA ARG A 61 25.98 -6.38 2.02
C ARG A 61 26.61 -6.70 3.38
N ASN A 62 26.94 -7.98 3.58
CA ASN A 62 27.45 -8.61 4.81
C ASN A 62 26.39 -9.00 5.85
N ILE A 63 25.10 -9.03 5.49
CA ILE A 63 24.06 -9.73 6.26
C ILE A 63 23.72 -11.02 5.51
N GLY A 64 24.16 -12.15 6.06
CA GLY A 64 23.78 -13.48 5.56
C GLY A 64 22.45 -13.96 6.13
N PRO A 65 21.88 -15.06 5.62
CA PRO A 65 20.59 -15.60 6.06
C PRO A 65 20.55 -15.92 7.57
N ARG A 66 21.64 -16.44 8.15
CA ARG A 66 21.72 -16.69 9.59
C ARG A 66 21.67 -15.42 10.45
N THR A 67 22.33 -14.35 9.99
CA THR A 67 22.31 -13.06 10.69
C THR A 67 20.94 -12.41 10.57
N ALA A 68 20.30 -12.51 9.41
CA ALA A 68 18.94 -12.05 9.20
C ALA A 68 17.94 -12.77 10.11
N GLN A 69 18.04 -14.11 10.23
CA GLN A 69 17.20 -14.90 11.11
C GLN A 69 17.32 -14.46 12.59
N ARG A 70 18.55 -14.27 13.09
CA ARG A 70 18.76 -13.80 14.47
C ARG A 70 18.21 -12.39 14.73
N LEU A 71 18.29 -11.51 13.73
CA LEU A 71 17.69 -10.18 13.80
C LEU A 71 16.16 -10.29 13.84
N GLU A 72 15.59 -11.17 13.02
CA GLU A 72 14.16 -11.42 12.94
C GLU A 72 13.59 -11.98 14.25
N GLU A 73 14.29 -12.91 14.90
CA GLU A 73 13.98 -13.46 16.23
C GLU A 73 13.93 -12.38 17.32
N ARG A 74 14.65 -11.27 17.14
CA ARG A 74 14.64 -10.09 18.04
C ARG A 74 13.71 -8.97 17.56
N GLY A 75 12.84 -9.28 16.59
CA GLY A 75 11.82 -8.36 16.06
C GLY A 75 12.36 -7.33 15.07
N ILE A 76 13.58 -7.51 14.55
CA ILE A 76 14.16 -6.68 13.50
C ILE A 76 13.97 -7.44 12.18
N LYS A 77 12.86 -7.18 11.48
CA LYS A 77 12.43 -8.00 10.33
C LYS A 77 12.76 -7.36 8.99
N ASN A 78 12.96 -6.04 8.97
CA ASN A 78 13.21 -5.30 7.75
C ASN A 78 14.30 -4.22 7.89
N ILE A 79 14.59 -3.54 6.77
CA ILE A 79 15.60 -2.47 6.73
C ILE A 79 15.23 -1.28 7.62
N ILE A 80 13.94 -0.92 7.73
CA ILE A 80 13.47 0.18 8.59
C ILE A 80 13.67 -0.19 10.06
N ASP A 81 13.24 -1.39 10.47
CA ASP A 81 13.44 -1.89 11.83
C ASP A 81 14.94 -1.91 12.19
N LEU A 82 15.81 -2.23 11.23
CA LEU A 82 17.25 -2.24 11.44
C LEU A 82 17.82 -0.82 11.62
N ILE A 83 17.27 0.18 10.94
CA ILE A 83 17.67 1.59 11.07
C ILE A 83 17.21 2.16 12.42
N GLU A 84 16.00 1.80 12.84
CA GLU A 84 15.41 2.26 14.10
C GLU A 84 15.94 1.51 15.33
N ALA A 85 16.47 0.29 15.15
CA ALA A 85 17.08 -0.47 16.23
C ALA A 85 18.34 0.20 16.79
N SER A 86 18.50 0.14 18.11
CA SER A 86 19.73 0.56 18.76
C SER A 86 20.90 -0.35 18.39
N PRO A 87 22.14 0.17 18.33
CA PRO A 87 23.33 -0.65 18.12
C PRO A 87 23.42 -1.81 19.12
N GLU A 88 23.04 -1.57 20.39
CA GLU A 88 23.01 -2.55 21.46
C GLU A 88 22.08 -3.73 21.13
N LYS A 89 20.86 -3.45 20.66
CA LYS A 89 19.90 -4.49 20.27
C LYS A 89 20.43 -5.33 19.10
N ILE A 90 21.11 -4.71 18.15
CA ILE A 90 21.74 -5.41 17.01
C ILE A 90 22.91 -6.27 17.49
N THR A 91 23.74 -5.77 18.42
CA THR A 91 24.84 -6.56 18.99
C THR A 91 24.32 -7.77 19.77
N GLU A 92 23.25 -7.60 20.55
CA GLU A 92 22.62 -8.68 21.31
C GLU A 92 22.03 -9.76 20.39
N ALA A 93 21.37 -9.34 19.30
CA ALA A 93 20.80 -10.27 18.32
C ALA A 93 21.89 -11.04 17.55
N THR A 94 22.94 -10.34 17.10
CA THR A 94 23.88 -10.89 16.12
C THR A 94 25.15 -11.46 16.73
N GLY A 95 25.50 -11.06 17.96
CA GLY A 95 26.80 -11.29 18.59
C GLY A 95 27.92 -10.45 17.98
N LEU A 96 27.59 -9.45 17.15
CA LEU A 96 28.58 -8.60 16.49
C LEU A 96 29.05 -7.46 17.42
N PRO A 97 30.28 -6.95 17.24
CA PRO A 97 30.74 -5.74 17.93
C PRO A 97 29.88 -4.51 17.58
N LYS A 98 29.78 -3.56 18.51
CA LYS A 98 29.00 -2.31 18.34
C LYS A 98 29.39 -1.52 17.09
N GLU A 99 30.68 -1.50 16.74
CA GLU A 99 31.16 -0.84 15.52
C GLU A 99 30.58 -1.48 14.24
N ARG A 100 30.41 -2.80 14.22
CA ARG A 100 29.79 -3.52 13.10
C ARG A 100 28.29 -3.24 13.06
N ALA A 101 27.61 -3.19 14.20
CA ALA A 101 26.20 -2.81 14.27
C ALA A 101 25.94 -1.41 13.69
N LEU A 102 26.75 -0.42 14.07
CA LEU A 102 26.69 0.94 13.52
C LEU A 102 26.91 0.96 11.99
N LYS A 103 27.86 0.17 11.48
CA LYS A 103 28.08 0.03 10.03
C LYS A 103 26.86 -0.58 9.32
N LEU A 104 26.16 -1.52 9.95
CA LEU A 104 24.94 -2.11 9.38
C LEU A 104 23.82 -1.07 9.28
N ILE A 105 23.57 -0.29 10.34
CA ILE A 105 22.61 0.83 10.35
C ILE A 105 22.95 1.81 9.23
N LYS A 106 24.21 2.25 9.13
CA LYS A 106 24.64 3.19 8.09
C LYS A 106 24.42 2.66 6.67
N LYS A 107 24.67 1.36 6.44
CA LYS A 107 24.42 0.72 5.15
C LYS A 107 22.92 0.63 4.83
N ALA A 108 22.11 0.30 5.83
CA ALA A 108 20.65 0.26 5.72
C ALA A 108 20.11 1.65 5.34
N THR A 109 20.56 2.72 6.02
CA THR A 109 20.19 4.11 5.69
C THR A 109 20.59 4.49 4.27
N ASN A 110 21.80 4.11 3.83
CA ASN A 110 22.26 4.40 2.47
C ASN A 110 21.48 3.66 1.39
N LEU A 111 20.98 2.46 1.68
CA LEU A 111 20.13 1.70 0.76
C LEU A 111 18.79 2.40 0.51
N ILE A 112 18.18 2.96 1.56
CA ILE A 112 16.94 3.75 1.43
C ILE A 112 17.24 5.04 0.64
N LYS A 113 18.31 5.76 0.97
CA LYS A 113 18.68 7.00 0.27
C LYS A 113 19.00 6.83 -1.22
N LYS A 114 19.47 5.65 -1.63
CA LYS A 114 19.78 5.37 -3.04
C LYS A 114 18.55 4.92 -3.85
N GLN A 115 17.48 4.52 -3.18
CA GLN A 115 16.23 4.07 -3.81
C GLN A 115 15.12 5.13 -3.81
N ALA A 116 15.31 6.23 -3.07
CA ALA A 116 14.50 7.45 -3.12
C ALA A 116 15.04 8.40 -4.18
#